data_AF-A0A8H7G653-F1
#
_entry.id   AF-A0A8H7G653-F1
#
_cell.length_a   1.000
_cell.length_b   1.000
_cell.length_c   1.000
_cell.angle_alpha   90.00
_cell.angle_beta   90.00
_cell.angle_gamma   90.00
#
_symmetry.space_group_name_H-M   'P 1'
#
loop_
_entity.id
_entity.type
_entity.pdbx_description
1 polymer ?
#
loop_
_entity_poly.entity_id
_entity_poly.type
_entity_poly.pdbx_seq_one_letter_code
_entity_poly.pdbx_strand_id
1 'polypeptide(L)'
;MDKAVAEQEREIKDVVKRADKHLDRSGPLLKCYAAKHIRLFFKDFPDLEEEAINAVYDLCEDQDSRVRIEGYSAIVEVSREQKRWVRRNADVLVQLLQSDEAEEVVVVKHALLKHLDMDPPATLGVLCDQIILPPELLDADERITRAHLRTLVLAFLGGQARSSVIRNASNPSSEAVLVNGILAALPELDTVDVEKITRGLLFALPAFSKRSSRGADLLNLLIDKAAPIIKSEPTKVQSARLFLELASDLVLERHAASPRDLLAFLCANFKWLLRSDLPKDDSIFFVNRVAIVVEATEDEALRSQVVTAAPMMVKHSMPSPAAWQACGPLLRLCIAKKTDSNWTPPPTLTSPFRQISVFGENAEDQLIKETRVLIQAFLAPAAAAPSPTVAADHPIHNAAPLAINGAARPGAHRLPARPPPQIRRPPPMSTGNTNGSRSSNAGPSDSAANSQKREYIPDESSQQHKRPRRTSNEIGPANGNSGATPPPSLLSRLAGPISTVPAGPVPTNRRPQADTISTRGEDRDGISRGRGPRSQQTMDVDTDDIPAGGFSIRGAAGRQEESQSQARAVPVARASSSSLLDRMNPTDLKVLGASGDRGGFGGRKRARGRT
;
A
#
# COMPACT_ATOMS: atom_id res chain seq x y z
N MET A 1 -18.74 44.88 -32.30
CA MET A 1 -19.06 43.97 -31.19
C MET A 1 -17.91 43.89 -30.19
N ASP A 2 -16.66 43.87 -30.65
CA ASP A 2 -15.47 43.70 -29.79
C ASP A 2 -15.29 44.75 -28.68
N LYS A 3 -15.73 45.99 -28.90
CA LYS A 3 -15.59 47.05 -27.89
C LYS A 3 -16.51 46.86 -26.68
N ALA A 4 -17.73 46.36 -26.90
CA ALA A 4 -18.70 46.10 -25.83
C ALA A 4 -18.30 44.85 -25.03
N VAL A 5 -17.76 43.82 -25.71
CA VAL A 5 -17.22 42.63 -25.04
C VAL A 5 -16.00 42.99 -24.19
N ALA A 6 -15.07 43.80 -24.71
CA ALA A 6 -13.90 44.26 -23.96
C ALA A 6 -14.26 45.15 -22.75
N GLU A 7 -15.29 45.98 -22.88
CA GLU A 7 -15.79 46.82 -21.79
C GLU A 7 -16.49 46.00 -20.71
N GLN A 8 -17.31 45.02 -21.11
CA GLN A 8 -17.93 44.07 -20.20
C GLN A 8 -16.88 43.17 -19.52
N GLU A 9 -15.85 42.73 -20.23
CA GLU A 9 -14.72 41.98 -19.69
C GLU A 9 -13.98 42.83 -18.65
N ARG A 10 -13.71 44.11 -18.95
CA ARG A 10 -13.08 45.05 -18.01
C ARG A 10 -13.94 45.27 -16.77
N GLU A 11 -15.24 45.42 -16.94
CA GLU A 11 -16.17 45.61 -15.83
C GLU A 11 -16.23 44.36 -14.94
N ILE A 12 -16.28 43.17 -15.52
CA ILE A 12 -16.20 41.91 -14.77
C ILE A 12 -14.86 41.79 -14.04
N LYS A 13 -13.72 42.09 -14.70
CA LYS A 13 -12.40 42.11 -14.06
C LYS A 13 -12.35 43.08 -12.88
N ASP A 14 -12.95 44.26 -13.02
CA ASP A 14 -13.00 45.26 -11.94
C ASP A 14 -13.98 44.88 -10.81
N VAL A 15 -15.05 44.14 -11.11
CA VAL A 15 -15.95 43.58 -10.10
C VAL A 15 -15.25 42.47 -9.32
N VAL A 16 -14.55 41.56 -10.00
CA VAL A 16 -13.75 40.50 -9.36
C VAL A 16 -12.67 41.12 -8.45
N LYS A 17 -11.92 42.11 -8.93
CA LYS A 17 -10.91 42.83 -8.13
C LYS A 17 -11.49 43.60 -6.94
N ARG A 18 -12.70 44.13 -7.06
CA ARG A 18 -13.39 44.80 -5.94
C ARG A 18 -13.95 43.82 -4.92
N ALA A 19 -14.42 42.67 -5.37
CA ALA A 19 -14.87 41.59 -4.48
C ALA A 19 -13.72 41.09 -3.61
N ASP A 20 -12.52 40.96 -4.18
CA ASP A 20 -11.28 40.62 -3.47
C ASP A 20 -10.95 41.62 -2.35
N LYS A 21 -10.89 42.92 -2.67
CA LYS A 21 -10.60 43.99 -1.67
C LYS A 21 -11.64 44.17 -0.55
N HIS A 22 -12.85 43.65 -0.71
CA HIS A 22 -13.95 43.85 0.24
C HIS A 22 -14.57 42.56 0.74
N LEU A 23 -13.96 41.40 0.47
CA LEU A 23 -14.49 40.11 0.91
C LEU A 23 -14.65 40.12 2.43
N ASP A 24 -13.67 40.61 3.18
CA ASP A 24 -13.71 40.71 4.64
C ASP A 24 -14.87 41.52 5.22
N ARG A 25 -15.40 42.50 4.48
CA ARG A 25 -16.51 43.36 4.91
C ARG A 25 -17.86 42.91 4.37
N SER A 26 -17.86 41.88 3.52
CA SER A 26 -19.06 41.32 2.90
C SER A 26 -19.76 40.35 3.84
N GLY A 27 -21.08 40.44 3.94
CA GLY A 27 -21.86 39.50 4.76
C GLY A 27 -21.75 38.05 4.26
N PRO A 28 -21.94 37.03 5.12
CA PRO A 28 -21.76 35.62 4.77
C PRO A 28 -22.53 35.17 3.52
N LEU A 29 -23.74 35.69 3.31
CA LEU A 29 -24.56 35.38 2.13
C LEU A 29 -23.89 35.77 0.81
N LEU A 30 -23.21 36.93 0.77
CA LEU A 30 -22.53 37.39 -0.44
C LEU A 30 -21.28 36.56 -0.71
N LYS A 31 -20.56 36.15 0.35
CA LYS A 31 -19.41 35.25 0.25
C LYS A 31 -19.81 33.86 -0.26
N CYS A 32 -20.87 33.27 0.30
CA CYS A 32 -21.45 32.02 -0.22
C CYS A 32 -21.89 32.16 -1.68
N TYR A 33 -22.47 33.30 -2.06
CA TYR A 33 -22.84 33.56 -3.45
C TYR A 33 -21.61 33.62 -4.35
N ALA A 34 -20.56 34.33 -3.96
CA ALA A 34 -19.30 34.39 -4.70
C ALA A 34 -18.69 33.00 -4.90
N ALA A 35 -18.60 32.19 -3.83
CA ALA A 35 -18.10 30.82 -3.88
C ALA A 35 -18.82 29.95 -4.93
N LYS A 36 -20.15 30.07 -5.03
CA LYS A 36 -20.97 29.31 -5.99
C LYS A 36 -20.76 29.71 -7.45
N HIS A 37 -20.41 30.97 -7.70
CA HIS A 37 -20.40 31.54 -9.04
C HIS A 37 -19.01 31.76 -9.61
N ILE A 38 -17.94 31.71 -8.80
CA ILE A 38 -16.56 31.94 -9.26
C ILE A 38 -16.16 31.04 -10.45
N ARG A 39 -16.62 29.78 -10.45
CA ARG A 39 -16.39 28.83 -11.53
C ARG A 39 -16.90 29.30 -12.89
N LEU A 40 -17.97 30.10 -12.92
CA LEU A 40 -18.64 30.50 -14.17
C LEU A 40 -17.76 31.39 -15.04
N PHE A 41 -16.83 32.11 -14.41
CA PHE A 41 -15.92 33.04 -15.07
C PHE A 41 -14.50 32.47 -15.13
N PHE A 42 -14.19 31.41 -14.40
CA PHE A 42 -12.83 30.91 -14.23
C PHE A 42 -12.12 30.58 -15.56
N LYS A 43 -12.87 30.09 -16.55
CA LYS A 43 -12.33 29.77 -17.88
C LYS A 43 -12.20 30.98 -18.81
N ASP A 44 -13.05 31.99 -18.62
CA ASP A 44 -13.11 33.16 -19.49
C ASP A 44 -12.03 34.19 -19.15
N PHE A 45 -11.46 34.12 -17.94
CA PHE A 45 -10.45 35.05 -17.44
C PHE A 45 -9.16 34.32 -17.03
N PRO A 46 -8.41 33.71 -17.98
CA PRO A 46 -7.21 32.93 -17.65
C PRO A 46 -6.12 33.74 -16.95
N ASP A 47 -6.05 35.05 -17.23
CA ASP A 47 -5.12 35.98 -16.59
C ASP A 47 -5.44 36.27 -15.12
N LEU A 48 -6.63 35.89 -14.63
CA LEU A 48 -7.09 36.10 -13.25
C LEU A 48 -7.27 34.80 -12.48
N GLU A 49 -6.82 33.67 -13.00
CA GLU A 49 -7.03 32.38 -12.35
C GLU A 49 -6.37 32.28 -10.99
N GLU A 50 -5.14 32.79 -10.87
CA GLU A 50 -4.39 32.73 -9.61
C GLU A 50 -5.10 33.57 -8.54
N GLU A 51 -5.55 34.77 -8.88
CA GLU A 51 -6.36 35.62 -8.00
C GLU A 51 -7.69 34.98 -7.63
N ALA A 52 -8.37 34.35 -8.59
CA ALA A 52 -9.61 33.63 -8.33
C ALA A 52 -9.38 32.42 -7.40
N ILE A 53 -8.29 31.68 -7.56
CA ILE A 53 -7.92 30.58 -6.66
C ILE A 53 -7.59 31.10 -5.25
N ASN A 54 -6.83 32.19 -5.14
CA ASN A 54 -6.52 32.80 -3.84
C ASN A 54 -7.81 33.25 -3.13
N ALA A 55 -8.74 33.88 -3.85
CA ALA A 55 -10.04 34.25 -3.30
C ALA A 55 -10.86 33.01 -2.84
N VAL A 56 -10.75 31.87 -3.53
CA VAL A 56 -11.35 30.60 -3.05
C VAL A 56 -10.70 30.14 -1.75
N TYR A 57 -9.39 30.26 -1.62
CA TYR A 57 -8.68 29.89 -0.38
C TYR A 57 -9.04 30.80 0.78
N ASP A 58 -9.20 32.10 0.56
CA ASP A 58 -9.68 33.03 1.58
C ASP A 58 -11.09 32.65 2.08
N LEU A 59 -11.97 32.20 1.18
CA LEU A 59 -13.29 31.67 1.54
C LEU A 59 -13.21 30.38 2.36
N CYS A 60 -12.18 29.55 2.15
CA CYS A 60 -11.93 28.33 2.94
C CYS A 60 -11.41 28.63 4.35
N GLU A 61 -10.86 29.82 4.58
CA GLU A 61 -10.38 30.30 5.89
C GLU A 61 -11.38 31.23 6.59
N ASP A 62 -12.62 31.36 6.07
CA ASP A 62 -13.63 32.26 6.61
C ASP A 62 -14.05 31.89 8.05
N GLN A 63 -14.49 32.88 8.82
CA GLN A 63 -14.95 32.67 10.19
C GLN A 63 -16.29 31.91 10.26
N ASP A 64 -17.16 32.04 9.25
CA ASP A 64 -18.45 31.32 9.16
C ASP A 64 -18.26 29.96 8.45
N SER A 65 -18.55 28.86 9.14
CA SER A 65 -18.41 27.50 8.60
C SER A 65 -19.24 27.26 7.34
N ARG A 66 -20.37 27.95 7.17
CA ARG A 66 -21.19 27.86 5.95
C ARG A 66 -20.47 28.47 4.75
N VAL A 67 -19.67 29.51 4.97
CA VAL A 67 -18.84 30.10 3.91
C VAL A 67 -17.70 29.15 3.57
N ARG A 68 -17.03 28.57 4.58
CA ARG A 68 -15.95 27.58 4.36
C ARG A 68 -16.42 26.36 3.57
N ILE A 69 -17.58 25.79 3.92
CA ILE A 69 -18.19 24.66 3.20
C ILE A 69 -18.45 24.98 1.73
N GLU A 70 -18.91 26.20 1.43
CA GLU A 70 -19.09 26.66 0.05
C GLU A 70 -17.74 26.90 -0.64
N GLY A 71 -16.72 27.37 0.09
CA GLY A 71 -15.33 27.45 -0.36
C GLY A 71 -14.78 26.09 -0.78
N TYR A 72 -14.94 25.04 0.04
CA TYR A 72 -14.51 23.67 -0.29
C TYR A 72 -15.21 23.15 -1.54
N SER A 73 -16.48 23.52 -1.73
CA SER A 73 -17.24 23.20 -2.95
C SER A 73 -16.69 23.97 -4.15
N ALA A 74 -16.34 25.24 -3.98
CA ALA A 74 -15.73 26.05 -5.03
C ALA A 74 -14.39 25.46 -5.50
N ILE A 75 -13.54 24.95 -4.59
CA ILE A 75 -12.30 24.22 -4.92
C ILE A 75 -12.56 23.09 -5.93
N VAL A 76 -13.60 22.29 -5.71
CA VAL A 76 -13.96 21.19 -6.62
C VAL A 76 -14.37 21.71 -7.99
N GLU A 77 -15.14 22.80 -8.02
CA GLU A 77 -15.67 23.34 -9.26
C GLU A 77 -14.58 23.99 -10.11
N VAL A 78 -13.67 24.77 -9.51
CA VAL A 78 -12.52 25.34 -10.25
C VAL A 78 -11.57 24.24 -10.76
N SER A 79 -11.35 23.18 -9.98
CA SER A 79 -10.60 21.99 -10.43
C SER A 79 -11.26 21.28 -11.62
N ARG A 80 -12.60 21.30 -11.70
CA ARG A 80 -13.35 20.69 -12.82
C ARG A 80 -13.22 21.52 -14.08
N GLU A 81 -13.29 22.85 -13.97
CA GLU A 81 -13.09 23.75 -15.10
C GLU A 81 -11.66 23.65 -15.65
N GLN A 82 -10.68 23.52 -14.75
CA GLN A 82 -9.27 23.50 -15.14
C GLN A 82 -8.44 22.47 -14.35
N LYS A 83 -8.15 21.35 -15.01
CA LYS A 83 -7.46 20.20 -14.41
C LYS A 83 -6.07 20.50 -13.84
N ARG A 84 -5.37 21.54 -14.32
CA ARG A 84 -4.05 21.94 -13.80
C ARG A 84 -4.06 22.24 -12.29
N TRP A 85 -5.22 22.64 -11.77
CA TRP A 85 -5.42 22.97 -10.37
C TRP A 85 -5.68 21.75 -9.47
N VAL A 86 -6.01 20.59 -10.05
CA VAL A 86 -6.44 19.40 -9.28
C VAL A 86 -5.41 18.99 -8.24
N ARG A 87 -4.11 18.96 -8.59
CA ARG A 87 -3.05 18.56 -7.65
C ARG A 87 -2.93 19.54 -6.47
N ARG A 88 -2.85 20.84 -6.74
CA ARG A 88 -2.73 21.87 -5.68
C ARG A 88 -3.98 21.91 -4.80
N ASN A 89 -5.15 21.83 -5.42
CA ASN A 89 -6.43 21.84 -4.70
C ASN A 89 -6.65 20.57 -3.88
N ALA A 90 -6.22 19.41 -4.38
CA ALA A 90 -6.21 18.19 -3.58
C ALA A 90 -5.31 18.34 -2.34
N ASP A 91 -4.15 18.99 -2.45
CA ASP A 91 -3.26 19.21 -1.31
C ASP A 91 -3.93 20.06 -0.23
N VAL A 92 -4.56 21.18 -0.63
CA VAL A 92 -5.35 22.02 0.28
C VAL A 92 -6.47 21.22 0.95
N LEU A 93 -7.22 20.43 0.18
CA LEU A 93 -8.29 19.58 0.72
C LEU A 93 -7.78 18.51 1.69
N VAL A 94 -6.59 17.95 1.46
CA VAL A 94 -5.99 17.00 2.40
C VAL A 94 -5.64 17.69 3.72
N GLN A 95 -5.08 18.91 3.67
CA GLN A 95 -4.82 19.69 4.89
C GLN A 95 -6.10 20.00 5.66
N LEU A 96 -7.20 20.29 4.95
CA LEU A 96 -8.52 20.54 5.52
C LEU A 96 -9.17 19.31 6.19
N LEU A 97 -8.63 18.10 6.03
CA LEU A 97 -9.07 16.93 6.81
C LEU A 97 -8.85 17.11 8.32
N GLN A 98 -7.98 18.04 8.72
CA GLN A 98 -7.70 18.38 10.12
C GLN A 98 -8.73 19.32 10.75
N SER A 99 -9.82 19.69 10.04
CA SER A 99 -10.86 20.54 10.63
C SER A 99 -11.46 19.88 11.88
N ASP A 100 -11.62 20.66 12.95
CA ASP A 100 -12.27 20.24 14.20
C ASP A 100 -13.79 20.07 14.02
N GLU A 101 -14.36 20.66 12.96
CA GLU A 101 -15.78 20.60 12.67
C GLU A 101 -16.13 19.35 11.85
N ALA A 102 -16.82 18.40 12.47
CA ALA A 102 -17.15 17.12 11.82
C ALA A 102 -17.97 17.27 10.52
N GLU A 103 -18.85 18.28 10.44
CA GLU A 103 -19.64 18.56 9.23
C GLU A 103 -18.73 18.99 8.06
N GLU A 104 -17.70 19.79 8.34
CA GLU A 104 -16.71 20.19 7.33
C GLU A 104 -15.89 19.01 6.85
N VAL A 105 -15.40 18.17 7.78
CA VAL A 105 -14.61 16.98 7.42
C VAL A 105 -15.41 16.05 6.49
N VAL A 106 -16.72 15.94 6.68
CA VAL A 106 -17.59 15.19 5.75
C VAL A 106 -17.56 15.81 4.37
N VAL A 107 -17.71 17.14 4.24
CA VAL A 107 -17.66 17.83 2.94
C VAL A 107 -16.29 17.70 2.28
N VAL A 108 -15.20 17.87 3.03
CA VAL A 108 -13.82 17.74 2.55
C VAL A 108 -13.57 16.33 2.00
N LYS A 109 -14.00 15.27 2.70
CA LYS A 109 -13.89 13.90 2.20
C LYS A 109 -14.65 13.68 0.89
N HIS A 110 -15.85 14.27 0.75
CA HIS A 110 -16.58 14.23 -0.52
C HIS A 110 -15.87 15.01 -1.63
N ALA A 111 -15.25 16.15 -1.30
CA ALA A 111 -14.46 16.93 -2.25
C ALA A 111 -13.23 16.15 -2.74
N LEU A 112 -12.53 15.45 -1.85
CA LEU A 112 -11.41 14.56 -2.20
C LEU A 112 -11.85 13.37 -3.06
N LEU A 113 -13.00 12.77 -2.78
CA LEU A 113 -13.58 11.71 -3.64
C LEU A 113 -13.85 12.23 -5.06
N LYS A 114 -14.36 13.45 -5.19
CA LYS A 114 -14.55 14.08 -6.52
C LYS A 114 -13.21 14.33 -7.20
N HIS A 115 -12.15 14.73 -6.47
CA HIS A 115 -10.80 14.90 -7.05
C HIS A 115 -10.21 13.56 -7.51
N LEU A 116 -10.41 12.47 -6.76
CA LEU A 116 -10.03 11.12 -7.16
C LEU A 116 -10.70 10.71 -8.48
N ASP A 117 -11.95 11.12 -8.72
CA ASP A 117 -12.65 10.82 -9.97
C ASP A 117 -12.26 11.76 -11.13
N MET A 118 -11.74 12.97 -10.84
CA MET A 118 -11.31 13.96 -11.84
C MET A 118 -9.91 13.68 -12.41
N ASP A 119 -8.94 13.44 -11.51
CA ASP A 119 -7.56 13.07 -11.83
C ASP A 119 -7.02 12.15 -10.71
N PRO A 120 -7.25 10.83 -10.85
CA PRO A 120 -6.82 9.89 -9.83
C PRO A 120 -5.30 9.87 -9.60
N PRO A 121 -4.42 9.83 -10.63
CA PRO A 121 -2.97 9.86 -10.42
C PRO A 121 -2.51 11.10 -9.65
N ALA A 122 -2.99 12.30 -10.00
CA ALA A 122 -2.61 13.53 -9.32
C ALA A 122 -3.06 13.52 -7.85
N THR A 123 -4.31 13.13 -7.60
CA THR A 123 -4.92 13.13 -6.27
C THR A 123 -4.31 12.05 -5.36
N LEU A 124 -4.10 10.84 -5.88
CA LEU A 124 -3.42 9.75 -5.17
C LEU A 124 -1.98 10.12 -4.85
N GLY A 125 -1.29 10.80 -5.75
CA GLY A 125 0.05 11.33 -5.51
C GLY A 125 0.09 12.23 -4.29
N VAL A 126 -0.81 13.20 -4.21
CA VAL A 126 -0.93 14.10 -3.04
C VAL A 126 -1.23 13.32 -1.76
N LEU A 127 -2.19 12.39 -1.78
CA LEU A 127 -2.50 11.57 -0.61
C LEU A 127 -1.28 10.74 -0.16
N CYS A 128 -0.48 10.23 -1.09
CA CYS A 128 0.73 9.49 -0.81
C CYS A 128 1.84 10.38 -0.26
N ASP A 129 2.00 11.59 -0.79
CA ASP A 129 2.97 12.58 -0.31
C ASP A 129 2.73 12.93 1.17
N GLN A 130 1.46 12.92 1.61
CA GLN A 130 1.07 13.26 2.99
C GLN A 130 1.20 12.10 4.00
N ILE A 131 1.36 10.85 3.54
CA ILE A 131 1.62 9.71 4.45
C ILE A 131 3.11 9.40 4.63
N ILE A 132 3.96 9.83 3.69
CA ILE A 132 5.41 9.69 3.78
C ILE A 132 5.93 10.87 4.61
N LEU A 133 6.57 10.59 5.76
CA LEU A 133 7.17 11.66 6.56
C LEU A 133 8.61 11.89 6.06
N PRO A 134 9.01 13.14 5.75
CA PRO A 134 10.40 13.45 5.47
C PRO A 134 11.30 13.13 6.66
N PRO A 135 12.45 12.45 6.44
CA PRO A 135 13.32 11.98 7.52
C PRO A 135 14.07 13.08 8.29
N GLU A 136 14.25 14.27 7.71
CA GLU A 136 15.02 15.35 8.34
C GLU A 136 14.33 16.73 8.28
N LEU A 137 14.57 17.52 9.35
CA LEU A 137 14.37 18.98 9.49
C LEU A 137 13.05 19.51 10.08
N LEU A 138 12.11 18.67 10.48
CA LEU A 138 10.88 19.19 11.08
C LEU A 138 11.07 19.46 12.57
N ASP A 139 10.47 20.51 13.09
CA ASP A 139 10.36 20.69 14.54
C ASP A 139 9.40 19.64 15.16
N ALA A 140 9.30 19.61 16.49
CA ALA A 140 8.48 18.62 17.17
C ALA A 140 6.98 18.78 16.87
N ASP A 141 6.51 20.02 16.71
CA ASP A 141 5.11 20.32 16.50
C ASP A 141 4.68 19.95 15.08
N GLU A 142 5.51 20.25 14.08
CA GLU A 142 5.29 19.88 12.68
C GLU A 142 5.30 18.35 12.50
N ARG A 143 6.16 17.62 13.23
CA ARG A 143 6.10 16.15 13.25
C ARG A 143 4.78 15.63 13.79
N ILE A 144 4.26 16.23 14.88
CA ILE A 144 2.97 15.85 15.46
C ILE A 144 1.84 16.14 14.48
N THR A 145 1.82 17.32 13.86
CA THR A 145 0.83 17.70 12.85
C THR A 145 0.86 16.75 11.65
N ARG A 146 2.05 16.41 11.14
CA ARG A 146 2.18 15.46 10.01
C ARG A 146 1.80 14.03 10.40
N ALA A 147 2.17 13.57 11.59
CA ALA A 147 1.74 12.27 12.08
C ALA A 147 0.21 12.19 12.20
N HIS A 148 -0.44 13.24 12.71
CA HIS A 148 -1.89 13.33 12.77
C HIS A 148 -2.52 13.32 11.36
N LEU A 149 -1.98 14.11 10.43
CA LEU A 149 -2.45 14.14 9.05
C LEU A 149 -2.32 12.77 8.37
N ARG A 150 -1.18 12.10 8.54
CA ARG A 150 -0.96 10.73 8.06
C ARG A 150 -2.08 9.81 8.56
N THR A 151 -2.40 9.83 9.86
CA THR A 151 -3.48 9.00 10.42
C THR A 151 -4.83 9.31 9.75
N LEU A 152 -5.15 10.59 9.52
CA LEU A 152 -6.40 10.98 8.85
C LEU A 152 -6.44 10.50 7.39
N VAL A 153 -5.33 10.61 6.66
CA VAL A 153 -5.22 10.17 5.27
C VAL A 153 -5.32 8.65 5.17
N LEU A 154 -4.64 7.90 6.02
CA LEU A 154 -4.73 6.43 6.08
C LEU A 154 -6.16 5.98 6.43
N ALA A 155 -6.82 6.64 7.38
CA ALA A 155 -8.21 6.37 7.71
C ALA A 155 -9.16 6.68 6.55
N PHE A 156 -8.91 7.73 5.78
CA PHE A 156 -9.67 8.04 4.57
C PHE A 156 -9.47 6.98 3.48
N LEU A 157 -8.22 6.62 3.17
CA LEU A 157 -7.84 5.61 2.17
C LEU A 157 -8.39 4.22 2.51
N GLY A 158 -8.27 3.78 3.76
CA GLY A 158 -8.76 2.49 4.24
C GLY A 158 -10.28 2.45 4.48
N GLY A 159 -10.91 3.62 4.63
CA GLY A 159 -12.33 3.77 4.91
C GLY A 159 -13.14 4.25 3.69
N GLN A 160 -13.58 5.51 3.74
CA GLN A 160 -14.54 6.06 2.78
C GLN A 160 -14.02 6.09 1.33
N ALA A 161 -12.71 6.31 1.13
CA ALA A 161 -12.11 6.37 -0.20
C ALA A 161 -11.88 4.99 -0.82
N ARG A 162 -11.83 3.93 -0.01
CA ARG A 162 -11.40 2.58 -0.40
C ARG A 162 -12.01 2.11 -1.71
N SER A 163 -13.32 2.15 -1.85
CA SER A 163 -14.02 1.69 -3.06
C SER A 163 -13.70 2.53 -4.29
N SER A 164 -13.54 3.85 -4.13
CA SER A 164 -13.15 4.74 -5.24
C SER A 164 -11.69 4.50 -5.65
N VAL A 165 -10.80 4.31 -4.67
CA VAL A 165 -9.39 4.00 -4.91
C VAL A 165 -9.25 2.68 -5.68
N ILE A 166 -9.91 1.61 -5.24
CA ILE A 166 -9.87 0.30 -5.92
C ILE A 166 -10.43 0.42 -7.34
N ARG A 167 -11.55 1.13 -7.53
CA ARG A 167 -12.13 1.37 -8.86
C ARG A 167 -11.12 2.07 -9.78
N ASN A 168 -10.50 3.15 -9.31
CA ASN A 168 -9.56 3.95 -10.08
C ASN A 168 -8.19 3.27 -10.28
N ALA A 169 -7.84 2.28 -9.46
CA ALA A 169 -6.65 1.44 -9.64
C ALA A 169 -6.75 0.48 -10.85
N SER A 170 -7.90 0.40 -11.52
CA SER A 170 -7.98 -0.25 -12.84
C SER A 170 -7.11 0.46 -13.89
N ASN A 171 -6.76 1.74 -13.67
CA ASN A 171 -5.78 2.47 -14.47
C ASN A 171 -4.36 2.18 -13.94
N PRO A 172 -3.45 1.62 -14.77
CA PRO A 172 -2.09 1.29 -14.34
C PRO A 172 -1.28 2.48 -13.82
N SER A 173 -1.52 3.70 -14.32
CA SER A 173 -0.83 4.90 -13.84
C SER A 173 -1.28 5.26 -12.42
N SER A 174 -2.59 5.20 -12.16
CA SER A 174 -3.15 5.47 -10.83
C SER A 174 -2.70 4.43 -9.81
N GLU A 175 -2.74 3.15 -10.21
CA GLU A 175 -2.25 2.05 -9.39
C GLU A 175 -0.77 2.20 -9.07
N ALA A 176 0.07 2.52 -10.07
CA ALA A 176 1.50 2.68 -9.85
C ALA A 176 1.83 3.78 -8.84
N VAL A 177 1.16 4.94 -8.93
CA VAL A 177 1.33 6.04 -7.95
C VAL A 177 0.94 5.58 -6.56
N LEU A 178 -0.23 4.96 -6.41
CA LEU A 178 -0.73 4.48 -5.12
C LEU A 178 0.19 3.42 -4.50
N VAL A 179 0.56 2.40 -5.28
CA VAL A 179 1.40 1.29 -4.79
C VAL A 179 2.77 1.81 -4.41
N ASN A 180 3.40 2.66 -5.24
CA ASN A 180 4.70 3.27 -4.88
C ASN A 180 4.60 4.08 -3.58
N GLY A 181 3.58 4.92 -3.46
CA GLY A 181 3.39 5.77 -2.29
C GLY A 181 3.15 4.98 -1.00
N ILE A 182 2.27 3.98 -1.05
CA ILE A 182 2.01 3.11 0.12
C ILE A 182 3.25 2.30 0.47
N LEU A 183 3.92 1.65 -0.49
CA LEU A 183 5.12 0.86 -0.21
C LEU A 183 6.24 1.71 0.40
N ALA A 184 6.39 2.97 -0.03
CA ALA A 184 7.35 3.90 0.56
C ALA A 184 6.97 4.32 2.00
N ALA A 185 5.67 4.40 2.31
CA ALA A 185 5.20 4.76 3.65
C ALA A 185 5.23 3.60 4.66
N LEU A 186 4.99 2.36 4.20
CA LEU A 186 4.87 1.17 5.06
C LEU A 186 6.01 0.98 6.08
N PRO A 187 7.30 1.23 5.80
CA PRO A 187 8.38 1.06 6.78
C PRO A 187 8.16 1.86 8.06
N GLU A 188 7.59 3.07 7.93
CA GLU A 188 7.34 4.03 9.00
C GLU A 188 6.01 3.79 9.75
N LEU A 189 5.12 2.95 9.20
CA LEU A 189 3.81 2.71 9.80
C LEU A 189 3.89 1.71 10.96
N ASP A 190 2.98 1.90 11.92
CA ASP A 190 2.79 0.95 13.00
C ASP A 190 2.16 -0.37 12.51
N THR A 191 2.17 -1.38 13.36
CA THR A 191 1.68 -2.72 13.04
C THR A 191 0.20 -2.74 12.64
N VAL A 192 -0.63 -1.89 13.27
CA VAL A 192 -2.09 -1.86 13.05
C VAL A 192 -2.40 -1.23 11.69
N ASP A 193 -1.71 -0.15 11.34
CA ASP A 193 -1.87 0.53 10.06
C ASP A 193 -1.30 -0.30 8.91
N VAL A 194 -0.17 -0.98 9.10
CA VAL A 194 0.34 -1.96 8.11
C VAL A 194 -0.70 -3.04 7.83
N GLU A 195 -1.33 -3.61 8.86
CA GLU A 195 -2.37 -4.63 8.67
C GLU A 195 -3.57 -4.08 7.89
N LYS A 196 -4.14 -2.97 8.35
CA LYS A 196 -5.32 -2.35 7.76
C LYS A 196 -5.10 -1.98 6.31
N ILE A 197 -3.97 -1.37 5.98
CA ILE A 197 -3.67 -0.94 4.60
C ILE A 197 -3.35 -2.14 3.72
N THR A 198 -2.61 -3.13 4.23
CA THR A 198 -2.24 -4.31 3.43
C THR A 198 -3.48 -5.14 3.08
N ARG A 199 -4.28 -5.54 4.09
CA ARG A 199 -5.49 -6.35 3.86
C ARG A 199 -6.64 -5.54 3.28
N GLY A 200 -6.83 -4.31 3.78
CA GLY A 200 -7.94 -3.46 3.38
C GLY A 200 -7.77 -2.91 1.98
N LEU A 201 -6.56 -2.52 1.59
CA LEU A 201 -6.32 -1.81 0.33
C LEU A 201 -5.43 -2.59 -0.64
N LEU A 202 -4.19 -2.91 -0.29
CA LEU A 202 -3.21 -3.48 -1.23
C LEU A 202 -3.68 -4.82 -1.82
N PHE A 203 -4.18 -5.74 -1.00
CA PHE A 203 -4.67 -7.05 -1.46
C PHE A 203 -5.86 -6.99 -2.42
N ALA A 204 -6.54 -5.85 -2.53
CA ALA A 204 -7.62 -5.65 -3.47
C ALA A 204 -7.16 -5.07 -4.82
N LEU A 205 -5.89 -4.67 -4.95
CA LEU A 205 -5.37 -4.05 -6.17
C LEU A 205 -4.90 -5.10 -7.19
N PRO A 206 -5.07 -4.86 -8.51
CA PRO A 206 -4.60 -5.73 -9.58
C PRO A 206 -3.12 -6.16 -9.48
N ALA A 207 -2.23 -5.29 -9.02
CA ALA A 207 -0.79 -5.54 -8.86
C ALA A 207 -0.48 -6.69 -7.90
N PHE A 208 -1.41 -7.03 -7.00
CA PHE A 208 -1.29 -8.11 -6.02
C PHE A 208 -2.28 -9.26 -6.28
N SER A 209 -2.88 -9.33 -7.47
CA SER A 209 -3.77 -10.44 -7.87
C SER A 209 -3.03 -11.66 -8.41
N LYS A 210 -1.75 -11.49 -8.75
CA LYS A 210 -0.87 -12.52 -9.31
C LYS A 210 0.58 -12.16 -9.04
N ARG A 211 1.49 -13.11 -9.28
CA ARG A 211 2.92 -12.93 -9.05
C ARG A 211 3.44 -11.72 -9.82
N SER A 212 4.05 -10.78 -9.10
CA SER A 212 4.56 -9.53 -9.64
C SER A 212 5.81 -9.06 -8.88
N SER A 213 6.59 -8.15 -9.47
CA SER A 213 7.69 -7.50 -8.76
C SER A 213 7.18 -6.72 -7.54
N ARG A 214 6.01 -6.09 -7.65
CA ARG A 214 5.39 -5.36 -6.54
C ARG A 214 5.00 -6.27 -5.37
N GLY A 215 4.51 -7.48 -5.67
CA GLY A 215 4.27 -8.49 -4.65
C GLY A 215 5.57 -8.94 -3.98
N ALA A 216 6.67 -9.09 -4.73
CA ALA A 216 7.98 -9.37 -4.15
C ALA A 216 8.49 -8.21 -3.26
N ASP A 217 8.33 -6.96 -3.70
CA ASP A 217 8.70 -5.77 -2.90
C ASP A 217 7.94 -5.74 -1.57
N LEU A 218 6.62 -5.98 -1.61
CA LEU A 218 5.79 -6.04 -0.40
C LEU A 218 6.18 -7.21 0.50
N LEU A 219 6.46 -8.38 -0.06
CA LEU A 219 6.93 -9.54 0.72
C LEU A 219 8.24 -9.21 1.45
N ASN A 220 9.21 -8.63 0.75
CA ASN A 220 10.48 -8.23 1.34
C ASN A 220 10.27 -7.22 2.47
N LEU A 221 9.41 -6.22 2.29
CA LEU A 221 9.10 -5.24 3.33
C LEU A 221 8.49 -5.90 4.58
N LEU A 222 7.53 -6.82 4.41
CA LEU A 222 6.91 -7.55 5.52
C LEU A 222 7.95 -8.43 6.26
N ILE A 223 8.84 -9.07 5.52
CA ILE A 223 9.97 -9.84 6.06
C ILE A 223 10.92 -8.91 6.83
N ASP A 224 11.28 -7.75 6.27
CA ASP A 224 12.18 -6.77 6.89
C ASP A 224 11.60 -6.18 8.17
N LYS A 225 10.27 -6.05 8.28
CA LYS A 225 9.59 -5.69 9.54
C LYS A 225 9.58 -6.85 10.55
N ALA A 226 9.40 -8.08 10.11
CA ALA A 226 9.37 -9.25 10.99
C ALA A 226 10.77 -9.59 11.55
N ALA A 227 11.80 -9.50 10.71
CA ALA A 227 13.16 -9.95 11.01
C ALA A 227 13.79 -9.35 12.29
N PRO A 228 13.76 -8.03 12.54
CA PRO A 228 14.33 -7.46 13.76
C PRO A 228 13.55 -7.84 15.01
N ILE A 229 12.21 -7.98 14.91
CA ILE A 229 11.35 -8.37 16.03
C ILE A 229 11.67 -9.80 16.47
N ILE A 230 11.79 -10.69 15.48
CA ILE A 230 12.25 -12.06 15.66
C ILE A 230 13.63 -12.04 16.34
N LYS A 231 14.61 -11.30 15.82
CA LYS A 231 15.97 -11.38 16.40
C LYS A 231 16.11 -10.78 17.80
N SER A 232 15.31 -9.78 18.17
CA SER A 232 15.55 -8.96 19.36
C SER A 232 14.79 -9.41 20.61
N GLU A 233 13.49 -9.75 20.53
CA GLU A 233 12.64 -9.85 21.73
C GLU A 233 11.58 -10.96 21.62
N PRO A 234 11.72 -12.09 22.36
CA PRO A 234 10.72 -13.16 22.39
C PRO A 234 9.34 -12.71 22.90
N THR A 235 9.26 -11.60 23.62
CA THR A 235 7.99 -11.06 24.15
C THR A 235 7.17 -10.31 23.10
N LYS A 236 7.77 -9.92 21.95
CA LYS A 236 7.11 -9.21 20.86
C LYS A 236 6.73 -10.12 19.68
N VAL A 237 6.70 -11.43 19.89
CA VAL A 237 6.39 -12.44 18.87
C VAL A 237 5.06 -12.16 18.16
N GLN A 238 4.06 -11.63 18.88
CA GLN A 238 2.76 -11.30 18.30
C GLN A 238 2.85 -10.28 17.15
N SER A 239 3.77 -9.31 17.22
CA SER A 239 3.96 -8.34 16.14
C SER A 239 4.64 -8.98 14.92
N ALA A 240 5.65 -9.83 15.14
CA ALA A 240 6.27 -10.60 14.06
C ALA A 240 5.26 -11.55 13.39
N ARG A 241 4.38 -12.16 14.20
CA ARG A 241 3.31 -13.04 13.74
C ARG A 241 2.41 -12.34 12.74
N LEU A 242 1.96 -11.13 13.04
CA LEU A 242 1.10 -10.36 12.12
C LEU A 242 1.78 -10.14 10.76
N PHE A 243 3.05 -9.71 10.73
CA PHE A 243 3.75 -9.51 9.46
C PHE A 243 3.94 -10.81 8.67
N LEU A 244 4.15 -11.93 9.36
CA LEU A 244 4.26 -13.25 8.73
C LEU A 244 2.91 -13.81 8.28
N GLU A 245 1.81 -13.50 8.97
CA GLU A 245 0.45 -13.77 8.50
C GLU A 245 0.18 -13.00 7.20
N LEU A 246 0.46 -11.69 7.17
CA LEU A 246 0.33 -10.90 5.94
C LEU A 246 1.21 -11.43 4.80
N ALA A 247 2.46 -11.81 5.08
CA ALA A 247 3.35 -12.39 4.09
C ALA A 247 2.81 -13.73 3.56
N SER A 248 2.22 -14.54 4.44
CA SER A 248 1.59 -15.81 4.08
C SER A 248 0.36 -15.59 3.22
N ASP A 249 -0.54 -14.67 3.58
CA ASP A 249 -1.73 -14.33 2.79
C ASP A 249 -1.33 -13.85 1.38
N LEU A 250 -0.28 -13.01 1.29
CA LEU A 250 0.26 -12.49 0.04
C LEU A 250 0.80 -13.60 -0.88
N VAL A 251 1.46 -14.61 -0.30
CA VAL A 251 2.10 -15.71 -1.02
C VAL A 251 1.10 -16.81 -1.38
N LEU A 252 0.25 -17.20 -0.42
CA LEU A 252 -0.56 -18.40 -0.48
C LEU A 252 -1.98 -18.15 -0.96
N GLU A 253 -2.59 -17.03 -0.55
CA GLU A 253 -3.96 -16.70 -0.97
C GLU A 253 -3.97 -15.83 -2.22
N ARG A 254 -3.06 -14.84 -2.27
CA ARG A 254 -2.96 -13.88 -3.37
C ARG A 254 -2.03 -14.31 -4.49
N HIS A 255 -1.14 -15.26 -4.21
CA HIS A 255 -0.10 -15.71 -5.15
C HIS A 255 0.72 -14.55 -5.75
N ALA A 256 0.85 -13.45 -5.03
CA ALA A 256 1.47 -12.22 -5.51
C ALA A 256 3.00 -12.22 -5.40
N ALA A 257 3.54 -13.09 -4.55
CA ALA A 257 4.97 -13.27 -4.33
C ALA A 257 5.37 -14.75 -4.39
N SER A 258 6.67 -15.03 -4.38
CA SER A 258 7.19 -16.40 -4.46
C SER A 258 7.13 -17.09 -3.09
N PRO A 259 6.56 -18.30 -2.97
CA PRO A 259 6.63 -19.11 -1.75
C PRO A 259 8.06 -19.46 -1.34
N ARG A 260 8.97 -19.53 -2.31
CA ARG A 260 10.40 -19.77 -2.09
C ARG A 260 11.01 -18.72 -1.16
N ASP A 261 10.71 -17.44 -1.38
CA ASP A 261 11.38 -16.35 -0.66
C ASP A 261 10.92 -16.30 0.80
N LEU A 262 9.62 -16.49 1.04
CA LEU A 262 9.08 -16.63 2.40
C LEU A 262 9.62 -17.88 3.09
N LEU A 263 9.68 -19.02 2.41
CA LEU A 263 10.22 -20.25 3.00
C LEU A 263 11.71 -20.12 3.31
N ALA A 264 12.50 -19.50 2.43
CA ALA A 264 13.92 -19.25 2.66
C ALA A 264 14.12 -18.42 3.92
N PHE A 265 13.32 -17.35 4.11
CA PHE A 265 13.33 -16.56 5.33
C PHE A 265 12.99 -17.40 6.58
N LEU A 266 11.91 -18.19 6.54
CA LEU A 266 11.52 -19.04 7.66
C LEU A 266 12.62 -20.08 8.00
N CYS A 267 13.20 -20.71 6.98
CA CYS A 267 14.28 -21.69 7.14
C CYS A 267 15.54 -21.08 7.74
N ALA A 268 15.92 -19.87 7.30
CA ALA A 268 17.07 -19.14 7.85
C ALA A 268 16.90 -18.81 9.35
N ASN A 269 15.66 -18.77 9.84
CA ASN A 269 15.34 -18.41 11.22
C ASN A 269 14.86 -19.60 12.08
N PHE A 270 14.94 -20.86 11.61
CA PHE A 270 14.47 -22.03 12.36
C PHE A 270 15.00 -22.11 13.80
N LYS A 271 16.29 -21.86 14.00
CA LYS A 271 16.90 -21.92 15.33
C LYS A 271 16.21 -20.98 16.32
N TRP A 272 15.75 -19.83 15.83
CA TRP A 272 15.03 -18.87 16.66
C TRP A 272 13.54 -19.22 16.79
N LEU A 273 12.89 -19.57 15.67
CA LEU A 273 11.45 -19.87 15.63
C LEU A 273 11.07 -21.13 16.41
N LEU A 274 12.05 -22.00 16.68
CA LEU A 274 11.88 -23.27 17.39
C LEU A 274 12.64 -23.31 18.72
N ARG A 275 12.90 -22.14 19.33
CA ARG A 275 13.50 -22.11 20.67
C ARG A 275 12.53 -22.68 21.69
N SER A 276 13.07 -23.37 22.69
CA SER A 276 12.29 -23.99 23.77
C SER A 276 11.63 -22.99 24.73
N ASP A 277 12.07 -21.74 24.74
CA ASP A 277 11.51 -20.66 25.57
C ASP A 277 10.37 -19.89 24.90
N LEU A 278 10.08 -20.17 23.63
CA LEU A 278 8.96 -19.57 22.93
C LEU A 278 7.63 -20.14 23.45
N PRO A 279 6.57 -19.32 23.60
CA PRO A 279 5.24 -19.83 23.88
C PRO A 279 4.84 -20.93 22.89
N LYS A 280 4.17 -21.95 23.41
CA LYS A 280 3.81 -23.13 22.64
C LYS A 280 2.92 -22.80 21.43
N ASP A 281 1.99 -21.87 21.60
CA ASP A 281 1.08 -21.45 20.53
C ASP A 281 1.83 -20.74 19.39
N ASP A 282 2.86 -19.97 19.73
CA ASP A 282 3.71 -19.31 18.74
C ASP A 282 4.60 -20.33 18.00
N SER A 283 5.15 -21.30 18.71
CA SER A 283 5.89 -22.41 18.10
C SER A 283 5.02 -23.17 17.10
N ILE A 284 3.78 -23.50 17.49
CA ILE A 284 2.81 -24.17 16.63
C ILE A 284 2.47 -23.29 15.42
N PHE A 285 2.28 -21.99 15.62
CA PHE A 285 2.05 -21.05 14.53
C PHE A 285 3.18 -21.10 13.50
N PHE A 286 4.45 -20.99 13.92
CA PHE A 286 5.58 -21.00 12.99
C PHE A 286 5.72 -22.33 12.26
N VAL A 287 5.55 -23.46 12.97
CA VAL A 287 5.58 -24.79 12.36
C VAL A 287 4.47 -24.93 11.31
N ASN A 288 3.26 -24.45 11.60
CA ASN A 288 2.16 -24.46 10.64
C ASN A 288 2.47 -23.60 9.41
N ARG A 289 3.05 -22.41 9.59
CA ARG A 289 3.44 -21.55 8.46
C ARG A 289 4.50 -22.20 7.59
N VAL A 290 5.53 -22.80 8.18
CA VAL A 290 6.55 -23.55 7.43
C VAL A 290 5.92 -24.70 6.65
N ALA A 291 5.03 -25.48 7.29
CA ALA A 291 4.34 -26.62 6.68
C ALA A 291 3.48 -26.22 5.47
N ILE A 292 2.73 -25.13 5.56
CA ILE A 292 1.89 -24.68 4.45
C ILE A 292 2.74 -24.07 3.32
N VAL A 293 3.74 -23.25 3.66
CA VAL A 293 4.58 -22.59 2.63
C VAL A 293 5.46 -23.60 1.89
N VAL A 294 5.94 -24.66 2.57
CA VAL A 294 6.72 -25.72 1.90
C VAL A 294 5.87 -26.57 0.95
N GLU A 295 4.57 -26.72 1.20
CA GLU A 295 3.68 -27.40 0.25
C GLU A 295 3.48 -26.59 -1.02
N ALA A 296 3.54 -25.26 -0.92
CA ALA A 296 3.47 -24.34 -2.05
C ALA A 296 4.81 -24.09 -2.75
N THR A 297 5.93 -24.64 -2.26
CA THR A 297 7.25 -24.46 -2.87
C THR A 297 7.66 -25.67 -3.73
N GLU A 298 8.35 -25.38 -4.84
CA GLU A 298 8.99 -26.39 -5.70
C GLU A 298 10.52 -26.46 -5.46
N ASP A 299 11.06 -25.67 -4.52
CA ASP A 299 12.49 -25.64 -4.25
C ASP A 299 12.95 -26.82 -3.40
N GLU A 300 13.53 -27.84 -4.05
CA GLU A 300 14.00 -29.07 -3.41
C GLU A 300 15.09 -28.84 -2.34
N ALA A 301 15.91 -27.80 -2.47
CA ALA A 301 16.94 -27.51 -1.46
C ALA A 301 16.29 -27.04 -0.15
N LEU A 302 15.32 -26.12 -0.25
CA LEU A 302 14.55 -25.67 0.91
C LEU A 302 13.69 -26.78 1.50
N ARG A 303 13.04 -27.59 0.66
CA ARG A 303 12.29 -28.78 1.08
C ARG A 303 13.17 -29.75 1.88
N SER A 304 14.38 -30.03 1.40
CA SER A 304 15.34 -30.88 2.12
C SER A 304 15.78 -30.26 3.46
N GLN A 305 15.93 -28.94 3.53
CA GLN A 305 16.23 -28.22 4.76
C GLN A 305 15.08 -28.33 5.78
N VAL A 306 13.83 -28.22 5.33
CA VAL A 306 12.63 -28.40 6.17
C VAL A 306 12.56 -29.82 6.73
N VAL A 307 12.82 -30.86 5.92
CA VAL A 307 12.87 -32.26 6.43
C VAL A 307 13.97 -32.44 7.47
N THR A 308 15.12 -31.80 7.27
CA THR A 308 16.23 -31.86 8.23
C THR A 308 15.88 -31.18 9.56
N ALA A 309 15.06 -30.11 9.53
CA ALA A 309 14.58 -29.41 10.71
C ALA A 309 13.32 -30.04 11.35
N ALA A 310 12.65 -30.97 10.67
CA ALA A 310 11.41 -31.60 11.13
C ALA A 310 11.47 -32.18 12.56
N PRO A 311 12.57 -32.82 13.03
CA PRO A 311 12.63 -33.33 14.40
C PRO A 311 12.44 -32.23 15.46
N MET A 312 12.96 -31.03 15.20
CA MET A 312 12.80 -29.89 16.10
C MET A 312 11.37 -29.37 16.07
N MET A 313 10.78 -29.24 14.88
CA MET A 313 9.41 -28.74 14.71
C MET A 313 8.38 -29.62 15.42
N VAL A 314 8.45 -30.94 15.19
CA VAL A 314 7.46 -31.89 15.71
C VAL A 314 7.57 -32.04 17.23
N LYS A 315 8.77 -31.88 17.81
CA LYS A 315 8.97 -31.94 19.27
C LYS A 315 8.16 -30.89 20.02
N HIS A 316 7.93 -29.71 19.41
CA HIS A 316 7.17 -28.62 20.01
C HIS A 316 5.67 -28.67 19.65
N SER A 317 5.29 -29.50 18.67
CA SER A 317 3.91 -29.71 18.23
C SER A 317 3.21 -30.76 19.09
N MET A 318 2.60 -30.32 20.20
CA MET A 318 1.63 -31.16 20.94
C MET A 318 0.31 -31.25 20.15
N PRO A 319 -0.56 -32.24 20.42
CA PRO A 319 -1.84 -32.39 19.74
C PRO A 319 -2.77 -31.20 20.04
N SER A 320 -2.73 -30.21 19.16
CA SER A 320 -3.76 -29.18 18.99
C SER A 320 -4.27 -29.27 17.55
N PRO A 321 -5.50 -28.82 17.23
CA PRO A 321 -6.00 -28.82 15.86
C PRO A 321 -5.03 -28.15 14.87
N ALA A 322 -4.39 -27.05 15.27
CA ALA A 322 -3.38 -26.37 14.45
C ALA A 322 -2.10 -27.19 14.25
N ALA A 323 -1.66 -27.93 15.27
CA ALA A 323 -0.51 -28.82 15.13
C ALA A 323 -0.80 -30.00 14.18
N TRP A 324 -2.01 -30.56 14.22
CA TRP A 324 -2.43 -31.60 13.29
C TRP A 324 -2.43 -31.10 11.84
N GLN A 325 -2.93 -29.87 11.62
CA GLN A 325 -2.90 -29.22 10.31
C GLN A 325 -1.46 -29.07 9.77
N ALA A 326 -0.51 -28.72 10.63
CA ALA A 326 0.89 -28.59 10.26
C ALA A 326 1.59 -29.94 9.99
N CYS A 327 1.15 -31.01 10.66
CA CYS A 327 1.80 -32.33 10.54
C CYS A 327 1.63 -32.95 9.16
N GLY A 328 0.47 -32.78 8.51
CA GLY A 328 0.16 -33.39 7.21
C GLY A 328 1.20 -33.06 6.13
N PRO A 329 1.43 -31.77 5.79
CA PRO A 329 2.42 -31.37 4.80
C PRO A 329 3.85 -31.82 5.15
N LEU A 330 4.25 -31.71 6.42
CA LEU A 330 5.57 -32.15 6.88
C LEU A 330 5.76 -33.67 6.71
N LEU A 331 4.74 -34.48 7.02
CA LEU A 331 4.78 -35.93 6.84
C LEU A 331 4.87 -36.30 5.37
N ARG A 332 4.07 -35.69 4.49
CA ARG A 332 4.16 -35.93 3.04
C ARG A 332 5.57 -35.65 2.53
N LEU A 333 6.18 -34.56 2.99
CA LEU A 333 7.55 -34.19 2.63
C LEU A 333 8.57 -35.23 3.11
N CYS A 334 8.44 -35.70 4.35
CA CYS A 334 9.32 -36.72 4.91
C CYS A 334 9.12 -38.08 4.23
N ILE A 335 7.90 -38.44 3.85
CA ILE A 335 7.58 -39.65 3.09
C ILE A 335 8.22 -39.59 1.70
N ALA A 336 8.08 -38.48 0.98
CA ALA A 336 8.72 -38.29 -0.32
C ALA A 336 10.25 -38.42 -0.23
N LYS A 337 10.87 -37.79 0.76
CA LYS A 337 12.32 -37.94 0.96
C LYS A 337 12.71 -39.39 1.26
N LYS A 338 11.91 -40.09 2.07
CA LYS A 338 12.12 -41.50 2.41
C LYS A 338 12.02 -42.41 1.17
N THR A 339 11.09 -42.15 0.25
CA THR A 339 10.94 -42.93 -0.99
C THR A 339 12.08 -42.67 -1.97
N ASP A 340 12.56 -41.43 -2.07
CA ASP A 340 13.47 -41.05 -3.16
C ASP A 340 14.94 -41.34 -2.86
N SER A 341 15.33 -41.37 -1.59
CA SER A 341 16.76 -41.34 -1.20
C SER A 341 17.22 -42.48 -0.30
N ASN A 342 16.42 -43.55 -0.15
CA ASN A 342 16.64 -44.61 0.86
C ASN A 342 16.88 -44.02 2.27
N TRP A 343 16.36 -42.81 2.53
CA TRP A 343 16.60 -42.10 3.76
C TRP A 343 15.90 -42.80 4.92
N THR A 344 16.67 -43.17 5.95
CA THR A 344 16.14 -43.75 7.18
C THR A 344 15.78 -42.62 8.15
N PRO A 345 14.49 -42.46 8.50
CA PRO A 345 14.09 -41.41 9.42
C PRO A 345 14.76 -41.56 10.79
N PRO A 346 15.36 -40.51 11.36
CA PRO A 346 16.03 -40.61 12.64
C PRO A 346 15.02 -40.87 13.78
N PRO A 347 15.43 -41.54 14.88
CA PRO A 347 14.57 -41.76 16.06
C PRO A 347 13.98 -40.48 16.65
N THR A 348 14.71 -39.38 16.55
CA THR A 348 14.28 -38.04 16.99
C THR A 348 13.08 -37.52 16.21
N LEU A 349 12.81 -38.04 15.01
CA LEU A 349 11.63 -37.72 14.20
C LEU A 349 10.52 -38.75 14.39
N THR A 350 10.88 -40.05 14.41
CA THR A 350 9.88 -41.13 14.49
C THR A 350 9.23 -41.22 15.86
N SER A 351 9.96 -40.93 16.95
CA SER A 351 9.42 -40.98 18.31
C SER A 351 8.29 -39.95 18.55
N PRO A 352 8.45 -38.65 18.22
CA PRO A 352 7.36 -37.68 18.31
C PRO A 352 6.12 -38.07 17.48
N PHE A 353 6.30 -38.55 16.25
CA PHE A 353 5.15 -38.98 15.44
C PHE A 353 4.43 -40.21 16.00
N ARG A 354 5.15 -41.15 16.64
CA ARG A 354 4.50 -42.25 17.38
C ARG A 354 3.65 -41.72 18.54
N GLN A 355 4.16 -40.75 19.30
CA GLN A 355 3.41 -40.13 20.39
C GLN A 355 2.15 -39.42 19.85
N ILE A 356 2.29 -38.63 18.80
CA ILE A 356 1.17 -37.95 18.12
C ILE A 356 0.12 -38.98 17.67
N SER A 357 0.53 -40.11 17.07
CA SER A 357 -0.39 -41.16 16.62
C SER A 357 -1.28 -41.72 17.75
N VAL A 358 -0.75 -41.84 18.97
CA VAL A 358 -1.50 -42.33 20.15
C VAL A 358 -2.57 -41.33 20.57
N PHE A 359 -2.27 -40.03 20.55
CA PHE A 359 -3.25 -39.00 20.92
C PHE A 359 -4.47 -38.93 19.99
N GLY A 360 -4.31 -39.35 18.73
CA GLY A 360 -5.40 -39.36 17.74
C GLY A 360 -6.23 -40.65 17.71
N GLU A 361 -6.03 -41.60 18.64
CA GLU A 361 -6.64 -42.93 18.58
C GLU A 361 -8.17 -42.91 18.54
N ASN A 362 -8.77 -42.03 19.35
CA ASN A 362 -10.21 -41.91 19.53
C ASN A 362 -10.81 -40.67 18.84
N ALA A 363 -10.02 -39.95 18.03
CA ALA A 363 -10.49 -38.73 17.39
C ALA A 363 -11.40 -39.05 16.18
N GLU A 364 -12.62 -38.51 16.19
CA GLU A 364 -13.54 -38.64 15.05
C GLU A 364 -13.22 -37.68 13.90
N ASP A 365 -12.40 -36.66 14.16
CA ASP A 365 -12.00 -35.63 13.21
C ASP A 365 -11.25 -36.23 12.00
N GLN A 366 -11.70 -35.85 10.80
CA GLN A 366 -11.19 -36.37 9.54
C GLN A 366 -9.71 -35.98 9.30
N LEU A 367 -9.29 -34.77 9.68
CA LEU A 367 -7.91 -34.32 9.53
C LEU A 367 -6.97 -35.17 10.39
N ILE A 368 -7.41 -35.53 11.60
CA ILE A 368 -6.63 -36.40 12.49
C ILE A 368 -6.51 -37.81 11.90
N LYS A 369 -7.60 -38.37 11.37
CA LYS A 369 -7.59 -39.68 10.68
C LYS A 369 -6.63 -39.69 9.49
N GLU A 370 -6.69 -38.69 8.62
CA GLU A 370 -5.80 -38.56 7.47
C GLU A 370 -4.33 -38.43 7.89
N THR A 371 -4.06 -37.60 8.91
CA THR A 371 -2.71 -37.42 9.43
C THR A 371 -2.18 -38.74 10.04
N ARG A 372 -3.02 -39.54 10.69
CA ARG A 372 -2.63 -40.86 11.20
C ARG A 372 -2.26 -41.84 10.10
N VAL A 373 -2.99 -41.85 8.99
CA VAL A 373 -2.63 -42.67 7.81
C VAL A 373 -1.24 -42.27 7.30
N LEU A 374 -0.96 -40.97 7.23
CA LEU A 374 0.38 -40.48 6.85
C LEU A 374 1.46 -40.88 7.88
N ILE A 375 1.18 -40.82 9.18
CA ILE A 375 2.11 -41.28 10.22
C ILE A 375 2.40 -42.78 10.06
N GLN A 376 1.37 -43.60 9.83
CA GLN A 376 1.54 -45.04 9.61
C GLN A 376 2.39 -45.34 8.37
N ALA A 377 2.12 -44.66 7.25
CA ALA A 377 2.93 -44.78 6.03
C ALA A 377 4.39 -44.34 6.26
N PHE A 378 4.59 -43.24 7.01
CA PHE A 378 5.92 -42.76 7.36
C PHE A 378 6.69 -43.74 8.26
N LEU A 379 6.01 -44.37 9.22
CA LEU A 379 6.61 -45.31 10.18
C LEU A 379 6.76 -46.74 9.65
N ALA A 380 6.06 -47.11 8.57
CA ALA A 380 6.16 -48.44 7.98
C ALA A 380 7.63 -48.75 7.60
N PRO A 381 8.12 -49.99 7.80
CA PRO A 381 9.46 -50.37 7.33
C PRO A 381 9.56 -50.14 5.81
N ALA A 382 10.73 -49.71 5.33
CA ALA A 382 10.97 -49.63 3.89
C ALA A 382 10.66 -51.00 3.29
N ALA A 383 9.70 -51.06 2.35
CA ALA A 383 9.34 -52.31 1.70
C ALA A 383 10.64 -52.93 1.17
N ALA A 384 10.96 -54.13 1.65
CA ALA A 384 12.17 -54.83 1.22
C ALA A 384 12.17 -54.83 -0.31
N ALA A 385 13.21 -54.26 -0.92
CA ALA A 385 13.35 -54.27 -2.36
C ALA A 385 13.13 -55.72 -2.85
N PRO A 386 12.27 -55.96 -3.85
CA PRO A 386 12.03 -57.31 -4.32
C PRO A 386 13.38 -57.91 -4.68
N SER A 387 13.77 -58.96 -3.95
CA SER A 387 15.02 -59.67 -4.16
C SER A 387 15.11 -60.00 -5.65
N PRO A 388 16.22 -59.71 -6.34
CA PRO A 388 16.36 -60.11 -7.73
C PRO A 388 16.19 -61.63 -7.78
N THR A 389 15.12 -62.08 -8.42
CA THR A 389 14.85 -63.49 -8.66
C THR A 389 16.03 -64.03 -9.45
N VAL A 390 16.91 -64.78 -8.79
CA VAL A 390 18.03 -65.48 -9.43
C VAL A 390 17.41 -66.45 -10.42
N ALA A 391 17.50 -66.13 -11.72
CA ALA A 391 17.15 -67.05 -12.78
C ALA A 391 18.11 -68.25 -12.69
N ALA A 392 17.54 -69.45 -12.58
CA ALA A 392 18.29 -70.69 -12.47
C ALA A 392 19.05 -70.99 -13.78
N ASP A 393 20.35 -71.26 -13.64
CA ASP A 393 21.22 -71.82 -14.67
C ASP A 393 20.72 -73.21 -15.13
N HIS A 394 20.64 -73.41 -16.45
CA HIS A 394 20.58 -74.74 -17.08
C HIS A 394 21.98 -75.16 -17.55
N PRO A 395 22.37 -76.45 -17.42
CA PRO A 395 23.72 -76.90 -17.71
C PRO A 395 23.97 -77.20 -19.20
N ILE A 396 25.21 -76.92 -19.60
CA ILE A 396 25.82 -77.12 -20.91
C ILE A 396 26.17 -78.60 -21.15
N HIS A 397 25.92 -79.10 -22.37
CA HIS A 397 26.66 -80.25 -22.92
C HIS A 397 27.17 -79.94 -24.34
N ASN A 398 28.46 -80.25 -24.54
CA ASN A 398 29.30 -80.00 -25.72
C ASN A 398 29.00 -80.91 -26.93
N ALA A 399 29.19 -80.38 -28.16
CA ALA A 399 30.01 -80.97 -29.22
C ALA A 399 30.09 -80.06 -30.48
N ALA A 400 31.29 -79.96 -31.06
CA ALA A 400 31.68 -79.16 -32.23
C ALA A 400 31.69 -80.00 -33.53
N PRO A 401 32.35 -79.58 -34.65
CA PRO A 401 32.18 -78.38 -35.49
C PRO A 401 31.96 -78.77 -36.98
N LEU A 402 31.63 -77.81 -37.87
CA LEU A 402 32.10 -77.78 -39.28
C LEU A 402 31.85 -76.42 -39.94
N ALA A 403 32.79 -76.05 -40.81
CA ALA A 403 32.94 -74.77 -41.50
C ALA A 403 31.99 -74.59 -42.70
N ILE A 404 31.80 -73.34 -43.17
CA ILE A 404 32.04 -72.84 -44.55
C ILE A 404 31.29 -71.50 -44.80
N ASN A 405 32.07 -70.51 -45.24
CA ASN A 405 31.83 -69.35 -46.13
C ASN A 405 30.54 -68.51 -46.13
N GLY A 406 30.74 -67.18 -46.11
CA GLY A 406 30.31 -66.35 -47.26
C GLY A 406 29.38 -65.15 -47.01
N ALA A 407 29.96 -63.94 -47.12
CA ALA A 407 29.46 -62.75 -47.83
C ALA A 407 28.33 -61.84 -47.27
N ALA A 408 28.66 -60.53 -47.32
CA ALA A 408 27.86 -59.35 -47.71
C ALA A 408 26.89 -58.64 -46.74
N ARG A 409 27.12 -57.31 -46.67
CA ARG A 409 26.35 -56.17 -46.11
C ARG A 409 24.89 -56.04 -46.66
N PRO A 410 24.11 -54.97 -46.35
CA PRO A 410 23.78 -54.28 -45.08
C PRO A 410 22.25 -54.05 -44.92
N GLY A 411 21.75 -53.80 -43.70
CA GLY A 411 20.34 -53.45 -43.47
C GLY A 411 20.17 -52.35 -42.41
N ALA A 412 19.94 -51.12 -42.87
CA ALA A 412 19.64 -49.95 -42.05
C ALA A 412 18.20 -50.02 -41.50
N HIS A 413 18.04 -49.94 -40.17
CA HIS A 413 16.72 -49.76 -39.55
C HIS A 413 16.44 -48.28 -39.25
N ARG A 414 15.26 -47.90 -39.74
CA ARG A 414 14.64 -46.57 -39.76
C ARG A 414 14.31 -46.05 -38.36
N LEU A 415 14.56 -44.76 -38.16
CA LEU A 415 13.95 -43.96 -37.09
C LEU A 415 12.45 -43.70 -37.37
N PRO A 416 11.60 -43.55 -36.33
CA PRO A 416 10.18 -43.30 -36.51
C PRO A 416 9.87 -41.85 -36.94
N ALA A 417 8.77 -41.72 -37.68
CA ALA A 417 8.34 -40.50 -38.36
C ALA A 417 7.78 -39.43 -37.40
N ARG A 418 8.08 -38.17 -37.74
CA ARG A 418 7.58 -36.93 -37.16
C ARG A 418 6.11 -36.68 -37.55
N PRO A 419 5.22 -36.24 -36.63
CA PRO A 419 3.83 -35.93 -36.97
C PRO A 419 3.70 -34.61 -37.76
N PRO A 420 2.68 -34.47 -38.64
CA PRO A 420 2.50 -33.32 -39.52
C PRO A 420 1.92 -32.08 -38.80
N PRO A 421 2.13 -30.87 -39.35
CA PRO A 421 1.68 -29.62 -38.74
C PRO A 421 0.18 -29.41 -38.90
N GLN A 422 -0.50 -29.04 -37.81
CA GLN A 422 -1.90 -28.66 -37.82
C GLN A 422 -2.08 -27.28 -38.48
N ILE A 423 -2.89 -27.27 -39.54
CA ILE A 423 -3.34 -26.08 -40.27
C ILE A 423 -4.35 -25.32 -39.39
N ARG A 424 -4.03 -24.05 -39.08
CA ARG A 424 -4.92 -23.10 -38.40
C ARG A 424 -6.13 -22.79 -39.29
N ARG A 425 -7.34 -23.01 -38.77
CA ARG A 425 -8.59 -22.46 -39.32
C ARG A 425 -8.76 -20.99 -38.90
N PRO A 426 -9.22 -20.08 -39.79
CA PRO A 426 -9.59 -18.72 -39.43
C PRO A 426 -10.99 -18.65 -38.78
N PRO A 427 -11.29 -17.61 -37.98
CA PRO A 427 -12.60 -17.42 -37.34
C PRO A 427 -13.67 -16.93 -38.34
N PRO A 428 -14.95 -17.26 -38.13
CA PRO A 428 -16.03 -16.77 -38.99
C PRO A 428 -16.37 -15.31 -38.66
N MET A 429 -16.45 -14.51 -39.71
CA MET A 429 -17.04 -13.17 -39.71
C MET A 429 -18.56 -13.29 -39.57
N SER A 430 -19.15 -12.59 -38.61
CA SER A 430 -20.60 -12.40 -38.53
C SER A 430 -20.96 -11.06 -39.17
N THR A 431 -21.56 -11.13 -40.35
CA THR A 431 -22.31 -10.06 -41.01
C THR A 431 -23.79 -10.26 -40.70
N GLY A 432 -24.50 -9.20 -40.27
CA GLY A 432 -25.94 -9.30 -40.06
C GLY A 432 -26.60 -8.04 -39.53
N ASN A 433 -26.59 -6.98 -40.34
CA ASN A 433 -27.54 -5.87 -40.27
C ASN A 433 -28.97 -6.39 -40.51
N THR A 434 -29.94 -6.03 -39.67
CA THR A 434 -31.31 -5.72 -40.12
C THR A 434 -31.95 -4.61 -39.27
N ASN A 435 -32.32 -3.55 -39.99
CA ASN A 435 -33.20 -2.47 -39.59
C ASN A 435 -34.66 -2.91 -39.53
N GLY A 436 -35.48 -2.14 -38.81
CA GLY A 436 -36.94 -2.06 -38.94
C GLY A 436 -37.66 -2.71 -37.75
N SER A 437 -38.66 -2.11 -37.10
CA SER A 437 -39.48 -0.96 -37.46
C SER A 437 -40.34 -0.58 -36.25
N ARG A 438 -40.64 0.72 -36.16
CA ARG A 438 -41.66 1.33 -35.32
C ARG A 438 -43.02 0.62 -35.47
N SER A 439 -43.75 0.43 -34.37
CA SER A 439 -45.15 0.85 -34.31
C SER A 439 -45.64 0.98 -32.87
N SER A 440 -46.18 2.16 -32.59
CA SER A 440 -47.08 2.51 -31.51
C SER A 440 -48.39 1.70 -31.56
N ASN A 441 -48.95 1.32 -30.40
CA ASN A 441 -50.28 1.80 -29.97
C ASN A 441 -50.74 1.20 -28.62
N ALA A 442 -51.24 2.12 -27.79
CA ALA A 442 -52.44 2.07 -26.96
C ALA A 442 -52.87 0.77 -26.23
N GLY A 443 -52.84 0.84 -24.90
CA GLY A 443 -54.09 0.94 -24.11
C GLY A 443 -54.87 -0.34 -23.76
N PRO A 444 -55.70 -0.28 -22.71
CA PRO A 444 -55.75 -1.33 -21.68
C PRO A 444 -57.11 -2.05 -21.58
N SER A 445 -57.14 -3.27 -21.02
CA SER A 445 -58.26 -3.75 -20.17
C SER A 445 -57.98 -5.15 -19.59
N ASP A 446 -58.06 -5.20 -18.25
CA ASP A 446 -58.84 -6.12 -17.42
C ASP A 446 -58.99 -7.62 -17.72
N SER A 447 -58.84 -8.35 -16.60
CA SER A 447 -59.59 -9.55 -16.19
C SER A 447 -58.93 -10.92 -16.35
N ALA A 448 -58.54 -11.41 -15.15
CA ALA A 448 -59.02 -12.66 -14.55
C ALA A 448 -58.29 -13.99 -14.82
N ALA A 449 -57.99 -14.61 -13.67
CA ALA A 449 -57.96 -16.05 -13.39
C ALA A 449 -56.85 -16.89 -14.03
N ASN A 450 -55.86 -17.29 -13.23
CA ASN A 450 -55.84 -18.69 -12.81
C ASN A 450 -55.02 -18.94 -11.53
N SER A 451 -55.64 -19.66 -10.62
CA SER A 451 -55.08 -20.20 -9.39
C SER A 451 -54.22 -21.42 -9.69
N GLN A 452 -53.11 -21.62 -8.97
CA GLN A 452 -52.75 -22.96 -8.47
C GLN A 452 -51.74 -22.90 -7.31
N LYS A 453 -52.26 -23.30 -6.15
CA LYS A 453 -51.67 -24.14 -5.09
C LYS A 453 -50.20 -23.92 -4.72
N ARG A 454 -49.99 -23.39 -3.51
CA ARG A 454 -48.91 -23.88 -2.65
C ARG A 454 -49.37 -24.02 -1.21
N GLU A 455 -48.91 -25.11 -0.61
CA GLU A 455 -49.29 -25.68 0.67
C GLU A 455 -49.06 -24.78 1.89
N TYR A 456 -49.89 -25.06 2.88
CA TYR A 456 -50.05 -24.50 4.21
C TYR A 456 -49.42 -25.44 5.24
N ILE A 457 -48.66 -24.93 6.23
CA ILE A 457 -48.54 -25.39 7.65
C ILE A 457 -48.07 -24.17 8.50
N PRO A 458 -48.50 -23.99 9.77
CA PRO A 458 -48.84 -22.68 10.34
C PRO A 458 -47.93 -22.10 11.45
N ASP A 459 -48.22 -20.82 11.74
CA ASP A 459 -48.03 -19.95 12.92
C ASP A 459 -47.37 -20.45 14.22
N GLU A 460 -46.54 -19.58 14.83
CA GLU A 460 -46.95 -18.87 16.07
C GLU A 460 -46.00 -17.74 16.54
N SER A 461 -46.62 -16.59 16.87
CA SER A 461 -46.29 -15.64 17.97
C SER A 461 -45.25 -14.51 17.82
N SER A 462 -45.75 -13.35 17.39
CA SER A 462 -45.77 -12.04 18.07
C SER A 462 -44.69 -11.68 19.12
N GLN A 463 -43.80 -10.72 18.81
CA GLN A 463 -43.35 -9.69 19.78
C GLN A 463 -43.11 -8.32 19.13
N GLN A 464 -43.68 -7.29 19.77
CA GLN A 464 -43.70 -5.88 19.37
C GLN A 464 -42.41 -5.15 19.78
N HIS A 465 -41.79 -4.40 18.86
CA HIS A 465 -40.69 -3.48 19.16
C HIS A 465 -41.19 -2.10 19.62
N LYS A 466 -40.79 -1.72 20.84
CA LYS A 466 -40.94 -0.36 21.40
C LYS A 466 -39.79 0.55 20.94
N ARG A 467 -40.13 1.72 20.40
CA ARG A 467 -39.22 2.88 20.19
C ARG A 467 -38.95 3.60 21.52
N PRO A 468 -37.74 4.12 21.78
CA PRO A 468 -37.53 5.10 22.83
C PRO A 468 -37.57 6.55 22.32
N ARG A 469 -38.09 7.39 23.21
CA ARG A 469 -38.49 8.79 23.05
C ARG A 469 -37.39 9.68 23.64
N ARG A 470 -37.05 10.76 22.93
CA ARG A 470 -36.13 11.83 23.37
C ARG A 470 -36.66 12.54 24.62
N THR A 471 -35.78 12.84 25.57
CA THR A 471 -35.99 13.85 26.62
C THR A 471 -34.77 14.75 26.72
N SER A 472 -35.05 16.04 26.85
CA SER A 472 -34.18 17.20 26.87
C SER A 472 -33.81 17.64 28.30
N ASN A 473 -32.78 18.50 28.36
CA ASN A 473 -32.33 19.40 29.44
C ASN A 473 -31.46 18.81 30.57
N GLU A 474 -30.22 19.30 30.68
CA GLU A 474 -29.84 20.33 31.66
C GLU A 474 -28.44 20.90 31.38
N ILE A 475 -28.29 22.21 31.64
CA ILE A 475 -27.12 23.06 31.38
C ILE A 475 -26.43 23.34 32.72
N GLY A 476 -25.09 23.26 32.74
CA GLY A 476 -24.24 23.79 33.81
C GLY A 476 -22.87 24.22 33.25
N PRO A 477 -22.31 25.39 33.63
CA PRO A 477 -21.18 25.99 32.95
C PRO A 477 -19.83 25.56 33.56
N ALA A 478 -18.85 25.26 32.70
CA ALA A 478 -17.46 25.09 33.11
C ALA A 478 -16.60 26.18 32.47
N ASN A 479 -16.08 27.07 33.33
CA ASN A 479 -14.98 27.98 33.02
C ASN A 479 -13.70 27.18 32.80
N GLY A 480 -13.09 27.32 31.62
CA GLY A 480 -11.78 26.77 31.28
C GLY A 480 -11.04 27.70 30.34
N ASN A 481 -10.33 28.65 30.91
CA ASN A 481 -9.45 29.58 30.19
C ASN A 481 -8.20 28.82 29.73
N SER A 482 -8.11 28.52 28.44
CA SER A 482 -6.87 28.03 27.81
C SER A 482 -6.53 28.95 26.65
N GLY A 483 -5.40 29.65 26.79
CA GLY A 483 -4.83 30.49 25.74
C GLY A 483 -4.28 29.60 24.63
N ALA A 484 -5.13 29.23 23.68
CA ALA A 484 -4.71 28.64 22.43
C ALA A 484 -4.21 29.78 21.52
N THR A 485 -2.94 29.75 21.17
CA THR A 485 -2.42 30.51 20.04
C THR A 485 -3.18 30.07 18.78
N PRO A 486 -3.68 30.99 17.94
CA PRO A 486 -4.42 30.61 16.75
C PRO A 486 -3.56 29.74 15.83
N PRO A 487 -4.11 28.68 15.22
CA PRO A 487 -3.38 27.87 14.27
C PRO A 487 -2.89 28.75 13.10
N PRO A 488 -1.70 28.50 12.54
CA PRO A 488 -1.19 29.26 11.41
C PRO A 488 -2.12 29.11 10.20
N SER A 489 -2.31 30.20 9.46
CA SER A 489 -3.16 30.26 8.26
C SER A 489 -2.77 29.21 7.22
N LEU A 490 -3.74 28.77 6.43
CA LEU A 490 -3.57 27.73 5.41
C LEU A 490 -2.54 28.19 4.36
N LEU A 491 -2.57 29.47 3.99
CA LEU A 491 -1.53 30.12 3.17
C LEU A 491 -0.12 30.06 3.78
N SER A 492 0.02 30.19 5.10
CA SER A 492 1.33 30.06 5.78
C SER A 492 1.87 28.63 5.76
N ARG A 493 1.00 27.62 5.63
CA ARG A 493 1.39 26.20 5.54
C ARG A 493 1.77 25.79 4.11
N LEU A 494 1.20 26.46 3.10
CA LEU A 494 1.48 26.24 1.68
C LEU A 494 2.80 26.88 1.20
N ALA A 495 3.38 27.81 1.95
CA ALA A 495 4.62 28.50 1.59
C ALA A 495 5.91 27.67 1.77
N GLY A 496 5.80 26.38 2.12
CA GLY A 496 6.92 25.46 2.13
C GLY A 496 7.49 25.23 0.72
N PRO A 497 8.80 24.97 0.56
CA PRO A 497 9.41 24.80 -0.76
C PRO A 497 8.76 23.63 -1.49
N ILE A 498 8.08 23.94 -2.61
CA ILE A 498 7.63 22.95 -3.58
C ILE A 498 8.88 22.16 -4.02
N SER A 499 8.91 20.89 -3.64
CA SER A 499 10.03 19.99 -3.91
C SER A 499 10.24 19.88 -5.42
N THR A 500 11.26 20.57 -5.93
CA THR A 500 11.73 20.42 -7.30
C THR A 500 12.56 19.14 -7.34
N VAL A 501 12.05 18.14 -8.05
CA VAL A 501 12.74 16.87 -8.27
C VAL A 501 14.05 17.14 -9.03
N PRO A 502 15.24 16.80 -8.49
CA PRO A 502 16.46 16.85 -9.27
C PRO A 502 16.50 15.65 -10.22
N ALA A 503 16.80 15.91 -11.49
CA ALA A 503 17.08 14.91 -12.50
C ALA A 503 18.29 14.06 -12.06
N GLY A 504 18.04 12.80 -11.70
CA GLY A 504 19.08 11.83 -11.38
C GLY A 504 19.83 11.32 -12.62
N PRO A 505 21.10 10.89 -12.48
CA PRO A 505 21.96 10.52 -13.60
C PRO A 505 21.65 9.11 -14.13
N VAL A 506 21.87 8.95 -15.44
CA VAL A 506 21.79 7.71 -16.21
C VAL A 506 22.75 6.64 -15.67
N PRO A 507 22.33 5.39 -15.45
CA PRO A 507 23.23 4.32 -15.02
C PRO A 507 23.98 3.74 -16.23
N THR A 508 25.31 3.88 -16.22
CA THR A 508 26.22 3.16 -17.11
C THR A 508 26.30 1.68 -16.72
N ASN A 509 26.07 0.80 -17.71
CA ASN A 509 26.29 -0.64 -17.67
C ASN A 509 27.61 -1.05 -17.01
N ARG A 510 27.55 -1.83 -15.92
CA ARG A 510 28.67 -2.62 -15.40
C ARG A 510 28.57 -4.06 -15.90
N ARG A 511 29.54 -4.44 -16.73
CA ARG A 511 29.85 -5.81 -17.15
C ARG A 511 30.68 -6.51 -16.05
N PRO A 512 30.48 -7.81 -15.76
CA PRO A 512 31.18 -8.48 -14.67
C PRO A 512 32.63 -8.83 -15.05
N GLN A 513 33.56 -8.59 -14.13
CA GLN A 513 34.93 -9.12 -14.15
C GLN A 513 34.90 -10.58 -13.73
N ALA A 514 35.58 -11.42 -14.52
CA ALA A 514 35.83 -12.83 -14.22
C ALA A 514 37.22 -12.97 -13.59
N ASP A 515 37.26 -13.75 -12.51
CA ASP A 515 38.48 -14.13 -11.78
C ASP A 515 39.41 -14.97 -12.64
N THR A 516 40.70 -14.66 -12.52
CA THR A 516 41.82 -15.34 -13.19
C THR A 516 42.34 -16.43 -12.26
N ILE A 517 42.11 -17.71 -12.60
CA ILE A 517 42.87 -18.84 -12.06
C ILE A 517 43.75 -19.41 -13.15
N SER A 518 45.04 -19.42 -12.83
CA SER A 518 46.16 -19.96 -13.58
C SER A 518 46.03 -21.46 -13.80
N THR A 519 46.01 -21.91 -15.07
CA THR A 519 46.44 -23.26 -15.44
C THR A 519 47.33 -23.24 -16.67
N ARG A 520 48.26 -24.19 -16.60
CA ARG A 520 49.49 -24.41 -17.35
C ARG A 520 49.17 -25.06 -18.70
N GLY A 521 50.03 -24.84 -19.68
CA GLY A 521 49.76 -25.11 -21.09
C GLY A 521 49.78 -26.57 -21.52
N GLU A 522 49.39 -26.78 -22.78
CA GLU A 522 50.01 -27.69 -23.75
C GLU A 522 49.32 -27.53 -25.12
N ASP A 523 50.14 -27.21 -26.12
CA ASP A 523 50.21 -27.75 -27.49
C ASP A 523 49.02 -27.81 -28.48
N ARG A 524 49.39 -27.30 -29.68
CA ARG A 524 49.14 -27.77 -31.07
C ARG A 524 48.00 -27.20 -31.92
N ASP A 525 48.46 -26.72 -33.09
CA ASP A 525 47.95 -26.82 -34.47
C ASP A 525 46.49 -26.42 -34.73
N GLY A 526 46.11 -25.55 -35.68
CA GLY A 526 46.75 -24.99 -36.85
C GLY A 526 45.62 -24.57 -37.83
N ILE A 527 45.99 -23.83 -38.88
CA ILE A 527 45.29 -23.74 -40.18
C ILE A 527 44.11 -22.73 -40.32
N SER A 528 44.47 -21.57 -40.87
CA SER A 528 43.98 -20.96 -42.14
C SER A 528 42.64 -20.20 -42.25
N ARG A 529 42.84 -18.93 -42.66
CA ARG A 529 42.33 -18.23 -43.87
C ARG A 529 40.82 -18.08 -44.09
N GLY A 530 40.39 -16.83 -44.22
CA GLY A 530 39.14 -16.44 -44.89
C GLY A 530 38.96 -14.93 -45.05
N ARG A 531 39.63 -14.35 -46.05
CA ARG A 531 39.38 -13.01 -46.61
C ARG A 531 38.12 -13.06 -47.50
N GLY A 532 37.28 -12.03 -47.47
CA GLY A 532 36.48 -11.64 -48.64
C GLY A 532 35.16 -10.88 -48.35
N PRO A 533 34.70 -9.97 -49.23
CA PRO A 533 34.12 -8.67 -48.82
C PRO A 533 32.75 -8.33 -49.45
N ARG A 534 32.32 -7.06 -49.28
CA ARG A 534 31.25 -6.29 -49.98
C ARG A 534 29.80 -6.54 -49.52
N SER A 535 28.84 -5.60 -49.57
CA SER A 535 28.73 -4.14 -49.69
C SER A 535 27.23 -3.84 -49.89
N GLN A 536 26.66 -2.81 -49.26
CA GLN A 536 25.47 -2.00 -49.69
C GLN A 536 25.15 -1.04 -48.52
N GLN A 537 25.59 0.22 -48.50
CA GLN A 537 25.09 1.42 -49.22
C GLN A 537 23.59 1.67 -49.06
N THR A 538 23.22 2.63 -48.18
CA THR A 538 22.11 3.58 -48.38
C THR A 538 22.36 4.87 -47.59
N MET A 539 22.68 5.94 -48.35
CA MET A 539 22.30 7.35 -48.24
C MET A 539 22.38 8.07 -46.87
N ASP A 540 23.44 8.88 -46.74
CA ASP A 540 23.54 10.07 -45.89
C ASP A 540 22.77 11.26 -46.50
N VAL A 541 22.21 12.11 -45.63
CA VAL A 541 21.75 13.47 -45.95
C VAL A 541 22.57 14.43 -45.10
N ASP A 542 23.38 15.25 -45.77
CA ASP A 542 24.13 16.37 -45.23
C ASP A 542 23.20 17.50 -44.75
N THR A 543 23.58 18.15 -43.64
CA THR A 543 23.60 19.62 -43.62
C THR A 543 24.57 20.11 -42.55
N ASP A 544 25.54 20.90 -43.03
CA ASP A 544 26.67 21.49 -42.34
C ASP A 544 26.34 22.68 -41.42
N ASP A 545 27.25 22.85 -40.43
CA ASP A 545 27.95 24.08 -40.03
C ASP A 545 27.32 25.19 -39.16
N ILE A 546 28.29 25.94 -38.57
CA ILE A 546 28.33 27.19 -37.77
C ILE A 546 28.17 27.08 -36.22
N PRO A 547 28.91 27.87 -35.40
CA PRO A 547 30.06 27.36 -34.63
C PRO A 547 30.11 27.82 -33.15
N ALA A 548 31.20 27.44 -32.49
CA ALA A 548 31.58 27.80 -31.12
C ALA A 548 31.74 29.31 -30.88
N GLY A 549 31.24 29.79 -29.74
CA GLY A 549 31.50 31.12 -29.22
C GLY A 549 30.89 31.31 -27.83
N GLY A 550 31.71 31.15 -26.79
CA GLY A 550 31.32 31.42 -25.41
C GLY A 550 31.51 32.89 -25.03
N PHE A 551 30.68 33.39 -24.11
CA PHE A 551 31.00 34.56 -23.30
C PHE A 551 30.49 34.40 -21.86
N SER A 552 31.45 34.50 -20.95
CA SER A 552 31.30 34.60 -19.50
C SER A 552 31.13 36.08 -19.15
N ILE A 553 30.16 36.41 -18.30
CA ILE A 553 30.01 37.74 -17.70
C ILE A 553 29.95 37.57 -16.17
N ARG A 554 31.11 37.73 -15.54
CA ARG A 554 31.27 38.13 -14.13
C ARG A 554 31.69 39.60 -14.14
N GLY A 555 31.08 40.43 -13.29
CA GLY A 555 31.73 41.65 -12.79
C GLY A 555 30.82 42.82 -12.45
N ALA A 556 31.27 43.56 -11.42
CA ALA A 556 30.79 44.82 -10.84
C ALA A 556 29.62 44.69 -9.82
N ALA A 557 29.70 45.20 -8.59
CA ALA A 557 30.66 46.11 -7.98
C ALA A 557 30.73 45.92 -6.46
N GLY A 558 31.94 46.01 -5.91
CA GLY A 558 32.19 46.38 -4.53
C GLY A 558 32.93 47.73 -4.52
N ARG A 559 32.61 48.60 -3.57
CA ARG A 559 33.54 49.59 -3.03
C ARG A 559 33.06 50.07 -1.66
N GLN A 560 33.86 49.74 -0.64
CA GLN A 560 33.92 50.40 0.66
C GLN A 560 34.66 51.74 0.50
N GLU A 561 34.28 52.74 1.29
CA GLU A 561 35.19 53.80 1.75
C GLU A 561 34.98 54.00 3.27
N GLU A 562 36.11 54.10 3.97
CA GLU A 562 36.28 54.20 5.42
C GLU A 562 36.35 55.67 5.89
N SER A 563 35.64 55.95 6.99
CA SER A 563 36.11 56.51 8.28
C SER A 563 36.93 57.81 8.45
N GLN A 564 36.58 58.50 9.56
CA GLN A 564 37.26 59.56 10.37
C GLN A 564 36.85 61.01 10.03
N SER A 565 36.42 61.92 10.94
CA SER A 565 36.93 62.24 12.30
C SER A 565 35.95 63.11 13.15
N GLN A 566 35.96 62.89 14.48
CA GLN A 566 35.88 63.80 15.66
C GLN A 566 34.96 65.07 15.72
N ALA A 567 34.09 65.14 16.76
CA ALA A 567 34.18 66.01 17.97
C ALA A 567 32.83 66.53 18.56
N ARG A 568 32.63 66.26 19.88
CA ARG A 568 31.86 66.94 20.96
C ARG A 568 30.65 67.88 20.66
N ALA A 569 29.48 67.57 21.26
CA ALA A 569 28.74 68.39 22.27
C ALA A 569 27.40 67.72 22.72
N VAL A 570 26.94 68.05 23.94
CA VAL A 570 25.81 67.47 24.70
C VAL A 570 24.54 68.38 24.55
N PRO A 571 23.39 68.15 25.24
CA PRO A 571 22.25 67.27 24.94
C PRO A 571 20.97 68.03 24.50
N VAL A 572 20.06 67.41 23.74
CA VAL A 572 18.64 67.85 23.69
C VAL A 572 17.71 66.64 23.57
N ALA A 573 16.76 66.57 24.50
CA ALA A 573 15.68 65.59 24.55
C ALA A 573 14.76 65.69 23.31
N ARG A 574 14.41 64.55 22.72
CA ARG A 574 13.24 64.43 21.84
C ARG A 574 12.50 63.13 22.09
N ALA A 575 11.20 63.31 22.26
CA ALA A 575 10.20 62.34 22.62
C ALA A 575 10.04 61.23 21.57
N SER A 576 10.05 59.98 22.02
CA SER A 576 9.47 58.85 21.32
C SER A 576 7.96 58.84 21.56
N SER A 577 7.23 59.02 20.46
CA SER A 577 5.78 58.99 20.35
C SER A 577 5.20 57.64 20.75
N SER A 578 4.23 57.71 21.65
CA SER A 578 3.38 56.66 22.19
C SER A 578 2.58 55.91 21.12
N SER A 579 2.54 54.59 21.29
CA SER A 579 1.72 53.62 20.55
C SER A 579 0.22 53.79 20.83
N LEU A 580 -0.59 53.54 19.80
CA LEU A 580 -2.01 53.82 19.67
C LEU A 580 -2.93 52.85 20.46
N LEU A 581 -2.36 52.02 21.33
CA LEU A 581 -3.07 51.06 22.20
C LEU A 581 -3.17 51.51 23.67
N ASP A 582 -2.58 52.66 24.03
CA ASP A 582 -2.57 53.22 25.39
C ASP A 582 -3.74 54.20 25.66
N ARG A 583 -4.81 54.16 24.85
CA ARG A 583 -5.90 55.15 24.88
C ARG A 583 -7.32 54.61 24.99
N MET A 584 -7.51 53.42 25.52
CA MET A 584 -8.84 52.99 25.94
C MET A 584 -8.79 52.26 27.26
N ASN A 585 -8.88 53.03 28.34
CA ASN A 585 -9.45 52.54 29.59
C ASN A 585 -10.32 53.67 30.17
N PRO A 586 -11.64 53.48 30.34
CA PRO A 586 -12.44 54.40 31.12
C PRO A 586 -12.18 54.16 32.61
N THR A 587 -11.93 55.27 33.27
CA THR A 587 -11.62 55.46 34.68
C THR A 587 -12.72 55.02 35.66
N ASP A 588 -12.24 54.46 36.77
CA ASP A 588 -12.58 54.74 38.18
C ASP A 588 -14.03 54.74 38.66
N LEU A 589 -14.30 53.84 39.61
CA LEU A 589 -15.07 54.16 40.81
C LEU A 589 -14.51 53.38 42.01
N LYS A 590 -13.87 54.11 42.93
CA LYS A 590 -13.49 53.69 44.29
C LYS A 590 -14.74 53.41 45.12
N VAL A 591 -14.80 52.30 45.87
CA VAL A 591 -15.45 52.23 47.20
C VAL A 591 -14.74 51.22 48.11
N LEU A 592 -14.65 51.62 49.37
CA LEU A 592 -14.05 51.05 50.58
C LEU A 592 -14.56 49.66 51.02
N GLY A 593 -13.77 49.01 51.87
CA GLY A 593 -14.22 48.11 52.94
C GLY A 593 -13.71 46.67 52.79
N ALA A 594 -12.80 46.16 53.62
CA ALA A 594 -12.92 45.82 55.04
C ALA A 594 -13.04 44.30 55.25
N SER A 595 -12.06 43.75 55.97
CA SER A 595 -12.20 42.77 57.06
C SER A 595 -12.62 41.32 56.78
N GLY A 596 -11.97 40.39 57.52
CA GLY A 596 -12.46 39.04 57.81
C GLY A 596 -11.55 37.95 57.24
N ASP A 597 -10.48 37.53 57.90
CA ASP A 597 -10.41 36.75 59.15
C ASP A 597 -10.85 35.27 58.99
N ARG A 598 -9.86 34.40 59.27
CA ARG A 598 -9.91 33.05 59.87
C ARG A 598 -10.58 31.84 59.18
N GLY A 599 -9.80 30.76 59.25
CA GLY A 599 -10.24 29.38 59.55
C GLY A 599 -9.96 28.42 58.39
N GLY A 600 -9.06 27.44 58.44
CA GLY A 600 -8.62 26.63 59.58
C GLY A 600 -9.54 25.42 59.75
N PHE A 601 -8.93 24.22 59.84
CA PHE A 601 -9.50 22.85 59.92
C PHE A 601 -9.82 22.20 58.56
N GLY A 602 -9.33 21.00 58.19
CA GLY A 602 -8.81 19.88 58.97
C GLY A 602 -9.84 18.73 58.99
N GLY A 603 -9.56 17.61 58.31
CA GLY A 603 -10.38 16.38 58.40
C GLY A 603 -10.22 15.47 57.19
N ARG A 604 -9.29 14.51 57.21
CA ARG A 604 -9.48 13.08 57.55
C ARG A 604 -10.45 12.29 56.65
N LYS A 605 -9.82 11.44 55.83
CA LYS A 605 -10.15 10.04 55.49
C LYS A 605 -11.44 9.45 56.10
N ARG A 606 -12.25 8.83 55.24
CA ARG A 606 -12.73 7.44 55.48
C ARG A 606 -13.19 6.77 54.19
N ALA A 607 -12.75 5.52 54.07
CA ALA A 607 -13.14 4.54 53.06
C ALA A 607 -14.51 3.90 53.38
N ARG A 608 -15.23 3.52 52.33
CA ARG A 608 -16.27 2.47 52.20
C ARG A 608 -16.41 2.27 50.66
N GLY A 609 -16.38 1.10 50.04
CA GLY A 609 -16.70 -0.26 50.49
C GLY A 609 -18.14 -0.60 50.09
N ARG A 610 -18.30 -1.68 49.29
CA ARG A 610 -19.53 -2.32 48.75
C ARG A 610 -19.91 -1.86 47.33
N THR A 611 -20.29 -2.72 46.39
CA THR A 611 -20.61 -4.17 46.38
C THR A 611 -20.57 -4.62 44.93
#